data_AF-A0A7X8MSB2-F1
#
_entry.id   AF-A0A7X8MSB2-F1
#
_cell.length_a   1.000
_cell.length_b   1.000
_cell.length_c   1.000
_cell.angle_alpha   90.00
_cell.angle_beta   90.00
_cell.angle_gamma   90.00
#
_symmetry.space_group_name_H-M   'P 1'
#
loop_
_entity.id
_entity.type
_entity.pdbx_description
1 polymer ?
#
loop_
_entity_poly.entity_id
_entity_poly.type
_entity_poly.pdbx_seq_one_letter_code
_entity_poly.pdbx_strand_id
1 'polypeptide(L)'
;GTGKTLSSMSAALKLKAKLNKDMKVIYCLPFTSVIDQNFDEYKRAITTVTNKEASSEEILKHHYLSPKNYEKSDLYYEGDEGRFLTQNWNSQIVVTTFIQLFNTVFSNSNSDLIKYNTLANSIVLLDEVQSIPYKYWRIINRLFTEMANKLNMYFVFITATQPLIFQKDEILELAKRSEDYFKQFKRTKLIIKKEPMDKGQFFEFVSTIIEENRDKNILIIVNTIKLSQELYKELDGIEDDRERIYLSTSIIPKERKIRIDSIKDSPGKKIVVSTQMVEAGVDIDMDIVIRDIAPLDSINQSAGRANREDRGEYLGIVYLVEVVEKGKAFAEYVYRDRILLGSTRKVLKDREEVLEEDYKCINDMYFQELSSLLSNDKSKKLEELIQFLEFEEVAEKFELIEKQDKVTVFVEADEEAIKVWNEYKEYQEIKDVFKRRNKLEKIKGNFYQYVISVYKNKFKDDINGSIAYISKSQLNNAYDHNFGYITDTESTIIL
;
A
#
# COMPACT_ATOMS: atom_id res chain seq x y z
N GLY A 1 -6.02 -0.61 -14.90
CA GLY A 1 -6.44 -0.62 -16.31
C GLY A 1 -7.78 -1.32 -16.56
N THR A 2 -8.09 -2.46 -15.93
CA THR A 2 -9.24 -3.31 -16.34
C THR A 2 -10.61 -2.94 -15.75
N GLY A 3 -10.77 -1.77 -15.13
CA GLY A 3 -12.07 -1.34 -14.56
C GLY A 3 -12.57 -2.14 -13.36
N LYS A 4 -11.67 -2.78 -12.58
CA LYS A 4 -12.00 -3.61 -11.41
C LYS A 4 -12.84 -2.87 -10.35
N THR A 5 -12.46 -1.61 -10.05
CA THR A 5 -13.08 -0.77 -9.02
C THR A 5 -14.59 -0.62 -9.25
N LEU A 6 -15.01 -0.05 -10.39
CA LEU A 6 -16.43 0.12 -10.70
C LEU A 6 -17.17 -1.21 -10.91
N SER A 7 -16.52 -2.21 -11.51
CA SER A 7 -17.14 -3.52 -11.76
C SER A 7 -17.48 -4.26 -10.46
N SER A 8 -16.56 -4.23 -9.48
CA SER A 8 -16.78 -4.86 -8.18
C SER A 8 -17.87 -4.16 -7.36
N MET A 9 -17.89 -2.82 -7.37
CA MET A 9 -18.97 -2.05 -6.75
C MET A 9 -20.32 -2.36 -7.41
N SER A 10 -20.38 -2.41 -8.74
CA SER A 10 -21.60 -2.79 -9.47
C SER A 10 -22.09 -4.19 -9.08
N ALA A 11 -21.18 -5.16 -8.95
CA ALA A 11 -21.51 -6.51 -8.51
C ALA A 11 -22.09 -6.52 -7.08
N ALA A 12 -21.47 -5.77 -6.16
CA ALA A 12 -21.95 -5.66 -4.78
C ALA A 12 -23.34 -5.01 -4.68
N LEU A 13 -23.58 -3.92 -5.40
CA LEU A 13 -24.87 -3.24 -5.41
C LEU A 13 -25.98 -4.11 -6.04
N LYS A 14 -25.66 -4.85 -7.11
CA LYS A 14 -26.60 -5.83 -7.70
C LYS A 14 -26.90 -6.98 -6.75
N LEU A 15 -25.89 -7.48 -6.03
CA LEU A 15 -26.07 -8.50 -5.01
C LEU A 15 -26.94 -7.98 -3.86
N LYS A 16 -26.66 -6.77 -3.34
CA LYS A 16 -27.48 -6.08 -2.35
C LYS A 16 -28.95 -6.00 -2.78
N ALA A 17 -29.20 -5.55 -4.01
CA ALA A 17 -30.56 -5.45 -4.57
C ALA A 17 -31.26 -6.81 -4.64
N LYS A 18 -30.55 -7.87 -5.06
CA LYS A 18 -31.09 -9.25 -5.11
C LYS A 18 -31.40 -9.84 -3.74
N LEU A 19 -30.60 -9.51 -2.73
CA LEU A 19 -30.80 -10.01 -1.37
C LEU A 19 -31.99 -9.36 -0.66
N ASN A 20 -32.55 -8.27 -1.22
CA ASN A 20 -33.70 -7.51 -0.70
C ASN A 20 -33.60 -7.21 0.81
N LYS A 21 -32.37 -6.91 1.26
CA LYS A 21 -32.01 -6.55 2.63
C LYS A 21 -31.24 -5.24 2.60
N ASP A 22 -31.30 -4.47 3.69
CA ASP A 22 -30.47 -3.29 3.88
C ASP A 22 -29.02 -3.70 4.19
N MET A 23 -28.35 -4.26 3.19
CA MET A 23 -26.97 -4.73 3.32
C MET A 23 -26.01 -3.55 3.17
N LYS A 24 -25.03 -3.43 4.05
CA LYS A 24 -23.93 -2.48 3.88
C LYS A 24 -22.92 -2.99 2.85
N VAL A 25 -22.24 -2.11 2.13
CA VAL A 25 -21.07 -2.48 1.33
C VAL A 25 -19.81 -1.94 2.00
N ILE A 26 -18.85 -2.81 2.28
CA ILE A 26 -17.56 -2.43 2.87
C ILE A 26 -16.46 -2.77 1.86
N TYR A 27 -15.83 -1.75 1.27
CA TYR A 27 -14.72 -1.89 0.34
C TYR A 27 -13.38 -1.75 1.09
N CYS A 28 -12.63 -2.83 1.18
CA CYS A 28 -11.40 -2.92 1.93
C CYS A 28 -10.19 -2.99 0.99
N LEU A 29 -9.25 -2.06 1.19
CA LEU A 29 -7.99 -1.96 0.45
C LEU A 29 -6.79 -2.33 1.33
N PRO A 30 -5.71 -2.86 0.77
CA PRO A 30 -4.52 -3.22 1.54
C PRO A 30 -3.71 -2.00 1.96
N PHE A 31 -3.71 -0.94 1.15
CA PHE A 31 -2.89 0.26 1.34
C PHE A 31 -3.72 1.52 1.37
N THR A 32 -3.31 2.50 2.18
CA THR A 32 -4.01 3.78 2.29
C THR A 32 -3.85 4.68 1.07
N SER A 33 -2.79 4.50 0.27
CA SER A 33 -2.50 5.33 -0.90
C SER A 33 -3.58 5.28 -1.98
N VAL A 34 -4.31 4.15 -2.08
CA VAL A 34 -5.35 3.95 -3.10
C VAL A 34 -6.75 4.35 -2.60
N ILE A 35 -6.91 4.55 -1.29
CA ILE A 35 -8.23 4.75 -0.67
C ILE A 35 -8.86 6.04 -1.13
N ASP A 36 -8.09 7.14 -1.12
CA ASP A 36 -8.61 8.44 -1.52
C ASP A 36 -9.06 8.42 -2.99
N GLN A 37 -8.27 7.83 -3.88
CA GLN A 37 -8.63 7.68 -5.30
C GLN A 37 -9.93 6.86 -5.47
N ASN A 38 -10.00 5.67 -4.87
CA ASN A 38 -11.18 4.81 -5.02
C ASN A 38 -12.43 5.44 -4.39
N PHE A 39 -12.28 6.11 -3.25
CA PHE A 39 -13.37 6.86 -2.63
C PHE A 39 -13.87 7.98 -3.54
N ASP A 40 -12.98 8.78 -4.13
CA ASP A 40 -13.35 9.88 -5.02
C ASP A 40 -14.00 9.36 -6.31
N GLU A 41 -13.57 8.23 -6.85
CA GLU A 41 -14.23 7.54 -7.97
C GLU A 41 -15.67 7.14 -7.63
N TYR A 42 -15.89 6.50 -6.47
CA TYR A 42 -17.23 6.11 -6.04
C TYR A 42 -18.11 7.32 -5.69
N LYS A 43 -17.56 8.32 -5.00
CA LYS A 43 -18.28 9.57 -4.67
C LYS A 43 -18.75 10.27 -5.94
N ARG A 44 -17.88 10.36 -6.96
CA ARG A 44 -18.24 10.89 -8.28
C ARG A 44 -19.34 10.05 -8.94
N ALA A 45 -19.20 8.73 -8.97
CA ALA A 45 -20.20 7.85 -9.60
C ALA A 45 -21.59 7.98 -8.94
N ILE A 46 -21.66 8.02 -7.61
CA ILE A 46 -22.91 8.25 -6.88
C ILE A 46 -23.49 9.61 -7.25
N THR A 47 -22.67 10.67 -7.20
CA THR A 47 -23.10 12.04 -7.50
C THR A 47 -23.66 12.18 -8.92
N THR A 48 -23.02 11.51 -9.90
CA THR A 48 -23.49 11.49 -11.30
C THR A 48 -24.83 10.79 -11.45
N VAL A 49 -25.09 9.70 -10.72
CA VAL A 49 -26.35 8.94 -10.82
C VAL A 49 -27.49 9.62 -10.05
N THR A 50 -27.20 10.22 -8.90
CA THR A 50 -28.23 10.85 -8.04
C THR A 50 -28.48 12.32 -8.38
N ASN A 51 -27.61 12.96 -9.17
CA ASN A 51 -27.56 14.41 -9.41
C ASN A 51 -27.49 15.23 -8.11
N LYS A 52 -26.91 14.67 -7.05
CA LYS A 52 -26.70 15.30 -5.74
C LYS A 52 -25.33 14.92 -5.21
N GLU A 53 -24.66 15.84 -4.54
CA GLU A 53 -23.38 15.50 -3.91
C GLU A 53 -23.60 14.38 -2.89
N ALA A 54 -22.80 13.31 -3.01
CA ALA A 54 -22.89 12.16 -2.12
C ALA A 54 -22.50 12.53 -0.68
N SER A 55 -23.41 12.24 0.24
CA SER A 55 -23.27 12.50 1.68
C SER A 55 -22.50 11.40 2.42
N SER A 56 -22.10 11.64 3.67
CA SER A 56 -21.46 10.60 4.49
C SER A 56 -22.40 9.44 4.85
N GLU A 57 -23.72 9.63 4.77
CA GLU A 57 -24.69 8.54 4.93
C GLU A 57 -24.64 7.55 3.76
N GLU A 58 -24.36 8.03 2.56
CA GLU A 58 -24.23 7.18 1.36
C GLU A 58 -22.85 6.54 1.28
N ILE A 59 -21.79 7.32 1.49
CA ILE A 59 -20.41 6.85 1.36
C ILE A 59 -19.46 7.50 2.37
N LEU A 60 -18.64 6.67 3.03
CA LEU A 60 -17.62 7.11 3.98
C LEU A 60 -16.26 6.52 3.64
N LYS A 61 -15.21 7.35 3.71
CA LYS A 61 -13.82 6.86 3.80
C LYS A 61 -13.36 6.82 5.24
N HIS A 62 -12.72 5.72 5.64
CA HIS A 62 -12.14 5.60 6.98
C HIS A 62 -10.76 4.92 6.93
N HIS A 63 -9.72 5.71 7.16
CA HIS A 63 -8.34 5.31 7.43
C HIS A 63 -7.74 6.23 8.51
N TYR A 64 -6.50 5.99 8.93
CA TYR A 64 -5.89 6.69 10.07
C TYR A 64 -5.77 8.23 9.91
N LEU A 65 -5.82 8.75 8.67
CA LEU A 65 -5.79 10.18 8.35
C LEU A 65 -7.15 10.77 7.99
N SER A 66 -8.21 9.96 7.90
CA SER A 66 -9.53 10.48 7.52
C SER A 66 -10.00 11.50 8.55
N PRO A 67 -10.61 12.61 8.10
CA PRO A 67 -11.27 13.52 9.00
C PRO A 67 -12.46 12.80 9.67
N LYS A 68 -12.79 13.23 10.88
CA LYS A 68 -13.83 12.60 11.73
C LYS A 68 -15.12 13.42 11.74
N ASN A 69 -15.40 14.15 10.66
CA ASN A 69 -16.66 14.81 10.41
C ASN A 69 -17.63 13.86 9.72
N TYR A 70 -18.94 14.10 9.86
CA TYR A 70 -19.97 13.28 9.23
C TYR A 70 -21.10 14.16 8.69
N GLU A 71 -21.47 13.97 7.43
CA GLU A 71 -22.55 14.70 6.76
C GLU A 71 -23.76 13.81 6.55
N LYS A 72 -24.92 14.24 7.07
CA LYS A 72 -26.19 13.53 6.88
C LYS A 72 -27.28 14.51 6.46
N SER A 73 -27.75 14.39 5.22
CA SER A 73 -28.72 15.34 4.66
C SER A 73 -28.20 16.79 4.79
N ASP A 74 -28.87 17.65 5.57
CA ASP A 74 -28.49 19.05 5.82
C ASP A 74 -27.73 19.25 7.15
N LEU A 75 -27.40 18.16 7.86
CA LEU A 75 -26.73 18.19 9.16
C LEU A 75 -25.25 17.82 9.00
N TYR A 76 -24.41 18.65 9.61
CA TYR A 76 -22.96 18.49 9.64
C TYR A 76 -22.50 18.24 11.08
N TYR A 77 -21.99 17.05 11.34
CA TYR A 77 -21.53 16.62 12.67
C TYR A 77 -20.01 16.74 12.76
N GLU A 78 -19.53 17.50 13.76
CA GLU A 78 -18.09 17.58 14.11
C GLU A 78 -17.83 17.02 15.52
N GLY A 79 -16.55 16.96 15.89
CA GLY A 79 -16.14 16.64 17.25
C GLY A 79 -16.42 15.18 17.61
N ASP A 80 -17.15 14.98 18.70
CA ASP A 80 -17.40 13.63 19.22
C ASP A 80 -18.56 12.93 18.50
N GLU A 81 -19.56 13.67 18.03
CA GLU A 81 -20.70 13.12 17.28
C GLU A 81 -20.28 12.64 15.89
N GLY A 82 -19.57 13.48 15.13
CA GLY A 82 -19.00 13.08 13.83
C GLY A 82 -18.03 11.91 13.98
N ARG A 83 -17.20 11.91 15.03
CA ARG A 83 -16.30 10.80 15.36
C ARG A 83 -17.06 9.51 15.64
N PHE A 84 -18.14 9.57 16.42
CA PHE A 84 -18.94 8.40 16.73
C PHE A 84 -19.55 7.78 15.45
N LEU A 85 -20.13 8.61 14.58
CA LEU A 85 -20.74 8.16 13.33
C LEU A 85 -19.71 7.57 12.35
N THR A 86 -18.53 8.19 12.24
CA THR A 86 -17.43 7.70 11.41
C THR A 86 -16.78 6.43 11.99
N GLN A 87 -16.58 6.37 13.31
CA GLN A 87 -16.00 5.21 13.97
C GLN A 87 -16.93 4.02 13.97
N ASN A 88 -18.25 4.20 14.01
CA ASN A 88 -19.21 3.11 13.91
C ASN A 88 -19.54 2.71 12.47
N TRP A 89 -18.90 3.35 11.47
CA TRP A 89 -19.18 3.05 10.06
C TRP A 89 -20.68 3.20 9.71
N ASN A 90 -21.34 4.27 10.15
CA ASN A 90 -22.80 4.44 9.98
C ASN A 90 -23.30 4.71 8.53
N SER A 91 -22.47 4.43 7.53
CA SER A 91 -22.70 4.70 6.11
C SER A 91 -23.09 3.45 5.32
N GLN A 92 -23.83 3.63 4.24
CA GLN A 92 -24.28 2.55 3.36
C GLN A 92 -23.12 1.91 2.57
N ILE A 93 -22.13 2.72 2.18
CA ILE A 93 -20.86 2.28 1.59
C ILE A 93 -19.71 2.78 2.47
N VAL A 94 -18.77 1.89 2.82
CA VAL A 94 -17.59 2.23 3.61
C VAL A 94 -16.34 1.83 2.83
N VAL A 95 -15.48 2.78 2.51
CA VAL A 95 -14.17 2.54 1.88
C VAL A 95 -13.09 2.63 2.96
N THR A 96 -12.38 1.52 3.20
CA THR A 96 -11.46 1.40 4.34
C THR A 96 -10.25 0.50 4.02
N THR A 97 -9.43 0.22 5.03
CA THR A 97 -8.24 -0.64 4.92
C THR A 97 -8.48 -2.05 5.47
N PHE A 98 -7.64 -3.00 5.09
CA PHE A 98 -7.54 -4.31 5.75
C PHE A 98 -7.28 -4.18 7.24
N ILE A 99 -6.38 -3.28 7.66
CA ILE A 99 -6.09 -3.09 9.09
C ILE A 99 -7.33 -2.60 9.87
N GLN A 100 -8.11 -1.69 9.29
CA GLN A 100 -9.35 -1.23 9.93
C GLN A 100 -10.39 -2.35 10.04
N LEU A 101 -10.55 -3.18 8.99
CA LEU A 101 -11.43 -4.35 9.03
C LEU A 101 -10.96 -5.37 10.08
N PHE A 102 -9.69 -5.79 10.05
CA PHE A 102 -9.22 -6.82 10.97
C PHE A 102 -9.15 -6.35 12.41
N ASN A 103 -8.85 -5.07 12.67
CA ASN A 103 -8.91 -4.51 14.02
C ASN A 103 -10.33 -4.57 14.62
N THR A 104 -11.38 -4.58 13.79
CA THR A 104 -12.75 -4.75 14.32
C THR A 104 -12.98 -6.11 14.98
N VAL A 105 -12.11 -7.10 14.72
CA VAL A 105 -12.25 -8.48 15.20
C VAL A 105 -11.07 -8.93 16.07
N PHE A 106 -9.84 -8.54 15.72
CA PHE A 106 -8.62 -9.00 16.39
C PHE A 106 -8.06 -8.01 17.41
N SER A 107 -8.61 -6.79 17.54
CA SER A 107 -8.12 -5.83 18.54
C SER A 107 -8.74 -6.05 19.92
N ASN A 108 -8.14 -5.41 20.93
CA ASN A 108 -8.69 -5.33 22.29
C ASN A 108 -9.04 -3.86 22.67
N SER A 109 -9.25 -2.99 21.67
CA SER A 109 -9.48 -1.55 21.89
C SER A 109 -10.95 -1.20 21.64
N ASN A 110 -11.58 -0.45 22.56
CA ASN A 110 -12.98 -0.04 22.42
C ASN A 110 -13.25 0.70 21.11
N SER A 111 -12.33 1.58 20.68
CA SER A 111 -12.48 2.36 19.45
C SER A 111 -12.45 1.53 18.17
N ASP A 112 -11.84 0.35 18.21
CA ASP A 112 -11.80 -0.56 17.08
C ASP A 112 -12.96 -1.56 17.11
N LEU A 113 -13.30 -2.07 18.30
CA LEU A 113 -14.36 -3.05 18.49
C LEU A 113 -15.77 -2.47 18.32
N ILE A 114 -15.97 -1.17 18.53
CA ILE A 114 -17.29 -0.53 18.38
C ILE A 114 -17.88 -0.70 16.96
N LYS A 115 -17.04 -0.94 15.95
CA LYS A 115 -17.43 -1.20 14.56
C LYS A 115 -18.08 -2.57 14.36
N TYR A 116 -17.79 -3.53 15.24
CA TYR A 116 -18.11 -4.95 15.03
C TYR A 116 -19.60 -5.19 14.81
N ASN A 117 -20.46 -4.49 15.56
CA ASN A 117 -21.92 -4.59 15.43
C ASN A 117 -22.42 -4.22 14.03
N THR A 118 -21.66 -3.44 13.28
CA THR A 118 -22.04 -2.95 11.95
C THR A 118 -21.57 -3.84 10.80
N LEU A 119 -20.83 -4.91 11.09
CA LEU A 119 -20.41 -5.91 10.12
C LEU A 119 -21.56 -6.84 9.72
N ALA A 120 -22.52 -7.08 10.62
CA ALA A 120 -23.66 -7.92 10.31
C ALA A 120 -24.47 -7.33 9.15
N ASN A 121 -24.98 -8.22 8.28
CA ASN A 121 -25.67 -7.84 7.04
C ASN A 121 -24.79 -6.94 6.14
N SER A 122 -23.58 -7.38 5.82
CA SER A 122 -22.70 -6.64 4.91
C SER A 122 -22.16 -7.49 3.76
N ILE A 123 -21.82 -6.81 2.68
CA ILE A 123 -21.04 -7.33 1.55
C ILE A 123 -19.66 -6.71 1.68
N VAL A 124 -18.65 -7.53 1.96
CA VAL A 124 -17.27 -7.10 2.14
C VAL A 124 -16.47 -7.40 0.89
N LEU A 125 -16.00 -6.35 0.22
CA LEU A 125 -15.14 -6.42 -0.94
C LEU A 125 -13.68 -6.31 -0.46
N LEU A 126 -12.86 -7.32 -0.76
CA LEU A 126 -11.44 -7.33 -0.40
C LEU A 126 -10.60 -7.26 -1.66
N ASP A 127 -10.03 -6.08 -1.90
CA ASP A 127 -9.18 -5.81 -3.05
C ASP A 127 -7.73 -6.23 -2.79
N GLU A 128 -7.10 -6.87 -3.77
CA GLU A 128 -5.76 -7.46 -3.69
C GLU A 128 -5.59 -8.35 -2.44
N VAL A 129 -6.55 -9.26 -2.19
CA VAL A 129 -6.60 -10.16 -1.03
C VAL A 129 -5.31 -10.98 -0.80
N GLN A 130 -4.50 -11.17 -1.84
CA GLN A 130 -3.18 -11.80 -1.74
C GLN A 130 -2.18 -11.04 -0.86
N SER A 131 -2.42 -9.76 -0.56
CA SER A 131 -1.56 -8.99 0.35
C SER A 131 -1.71 -9.43 1.82
N ILE A 132 -2.71 -10.26 2.14
CA ILE A 132 -2.85 -10.83 3.48
C ILE A 132 -1.68 -11.78 3.73
N PRO A 133 -0.86 -11.57 4.79
CA PRO A 133 0.28 -12.43 5.06
C PRO A 133 -0.11 -13.90 5.20
N TYR A 134 0.60 -14.79 4.50
CA TYR A 134 0.30 -16.23 4.46
C TYR A 134 0.23 -16.88 5.86
N LYS A 135 1.03 -16.40 6.81
CA LYS A 135 0.98 -16.79 8.23
C LYS A 135 -0.41 -16.69 8.90
N TYR A 136 -1.33 -15.90 8.33
CA TYR A 136 -2.69 -15.69 8.82
C TYR A 136 -3.78 -16.36 7.97
N TRP A 137 -3.46 -16.99 6.83
CA TRP A 137 -4.48 -17.52 5.92
C TRP A 137 -5.45 -18.50 6.60
N ARG A 138 -4.95 -19.41 7.44
CA ARG A 138 -5.78 -20.38 8.16
C ARG A 138 -6.77 -19.71 9.13
N ILE A 139 -6.32 -18.78 9.97
CA ILE A 139 -7.22 -18.09 10.91
C ILE A 139 -8.23 -17.21 10.16
N ILE A 140 -7.82 -16.56 9.06
CA ILE A 140 -8.71 -15.73 8.23
C ILE A 140 -9.77 -16.59 7.53
N ASN A 141 -9.41 -17.74 6.97
CA ASN A 141 -10.35 -18.70 6.39
C ASN A 141 -11.45 -19.06 7.40
N ARG A 142 -11.05 -19.48 8.61
CA ARG A 142 -11.98 -19.86 9.68
C ARG A 142 -12.84 -18.69 10.11
N LEU A 143 -12.25 -17.51 10.31
CA LEU A 143 -12.98 -16.32 10.72
C LEU A 143 -14.04 -15.91 9.69
N PHE A 144 -13.66 -15.77 8.42
CA PHE A 144 -14.59 -15.34 7.37
C PHE A 144 -15.70 -16.36 7.16
N THR A 145 -15.41 -17.66 7.26
CA THR A 145 -16.43 -18.72 7.21
C THR A 145 -17.45 -18.57 8.34
N GLU A 146 -16.98 -18.36 9.57
CA GLU A 146 -17.86 -18.16 10.73
C GLU A 146 -18.67 -16.86 10.61
N MET A 147 -18.05 -15.77 10.18
CA MET A 147 -18.73 -14.48 9.98
C MET A 147 -19.76 -14.56 8.85
N ALA A 148 -19.47 -15.23 7.74
CA ALA A 148 -20.42 -15.44 6.66
C ALA A 148 -21.67 -16.18 7.15
N ASN A 149 -21.46 -17.27 7.89
CA ASN A 149 -22.53 -18.13 8.40
C ASN A 149 -23.35 -17.46 9.53
N LYS A 150 -22.70 -16.74 10.45
CA LYS A 150 -23.34 -16.22 11.67
C LYS A 150 -23.83 -14.78 11.55
N LEU A 151 -23.16 -13.95 10.75
CA LEU A 151 -23.45 -12.52 10.64
C LEU A 151 -24.15 -12.14 9.32
N ASN A 152 -24.53 -13.15 8.51
CA ASN A 152 -25.13 -12.95 7.18
C ASN A 152 -24.24 -12.01 6.33
N MET A 153 -22.96 -12.33 6.25
CA MET A 153 -21.95 -11.58 5.50
C MET A 153 -21.59 -12.26 4.19
N TYR A 154 -21.30 -11.47 3.16
CA TYR A 154 -20.88 -11.95 1.85
C TYR A 154 -19.51 -11.38 1.53
N PHE A 155 -18.50 -12.22 1.39
CA PHE A 155 -17.16 -11.79 1.02
C PHE A 155 -16.95 -11.94 -0.48
N VAL A 156 -16.44 -10.90 -1.12
CA VAL A 156 -16.05 -10.91 -2.54
C VAL A 156 -14.58 -10.53 -2.62
N PHE A 157 -13.76 -11.46 -3.09
CA PHE A 157 -12.33 -11.23 -3.29
C PHE A 157 -12.10 -10.68 -4.70
N ILE A 158 -11.37 -9.57 -4.77
CA ILE A 158 -11.01 -8.92 -6.03
C ILE A 158 -9.49 -9.06 -6.16
N THR A 159 -9.04 -9.87 -7.11
CA THR A 159 -7.61 -10.11 -7.29
C THR A 159 -7.31 -10.60 -8.71
N ALA A 160 -6.09 -10.33 -9.19
CA ALA A 160 -5.56 -10.98 -10.39
C ALA A 160 -5.04 -12.39 -10.11
N THR A 161 -4.63 -12.66 -8.87
CA THR A 161 -3.88 -13.85 -8.47
C THR A 161 -4.39 -14.31 -7.12
N GLN A 162 -5.20 -15.36 -7.11
CA GLN A 162 -5.90 -15.77 -5.90
C GLN A 162 -4.98 -16.53 -4.94
N PRO A 163 -4.80 -16.05 -3.69
CA PRO A 163 -4.07 -16.81 -2.68
C PRO A 163 -4.88 -18.04 -2.25
N LEU A 164 -4.20 -19.08 -1.79
CA LEU A 164 -4.82 -20.34 -1.32
C LEU A 164 -5.39 -20.21 0.11
N ILE A 165 -6.07 -19.11 0.41
CA ILE A 165 -6.78 -18.92 1.69
C ILE A 165 -7.97 -19.87 1.77
N PHE A 166 -8.68 -20.07 0.65
CA PHE A 166 -9.85 -20.93 0.55
C PHE A 166 -9.64 -21.98 -0.53
N GLN A 167 -10.16 -23.19 -0.30
CA GLN A 167 -10.22 -24.24 -1.30
C GLN A 167 -11.30 -23.92 -2.35
N LYS A 168 -11.19 -24.50 -3.55
CA LYS A 168 -12.09 -24.20 -4.67
C LYS A 168 -13.55 -24.55 -4.41
N ASP A 169 -13.84 -25.46 -3.49
CA ASP A 169 -15.16 -25.87 -3.05
C ASP A 169 -15.73 -25.00 -1.92
N GLU A 170 -14.89 -24.23 -1.22
CA GLU A 170 -15.31 -23.29 -0.16
C GLU A 170 -15.80 -21.94 -0.72
N ILE A 171 -15.47 -21.62 -1.97
CA ILE A 171 -15.76 -20.34 -2.62
C ILE A 171 -16.31 -20.52 -4.03
N LEU A 172 -16.99 -19.49 -4.54
CA LEU A 172 -17.53 -19.49 -5.90
C LEU A 172 -16.69 -18.57 -6.81
N GLU A 173 -16.09 -19.13 -7.86
CA GLU A 173 -15.42 -18.35 -8.91
C GLU A 173 -16.44 -17.54 -9.71
N LEU A 174 -16.35 -16.21 -9.60
CA LEU A 174 -17.22 -15.26 -10.31
C LEU A 174 -16.69 -14.93 -11.70
N ALA A 175 -15.37 -14.91 -11.89
CA ALA A 175 -14.69 -14.58 -13.14
C ALA A 175 -14.25 -15.85 -13.89
N LYS A 176 -15.22 -16.72 -14.23
CA LYS A 176 -14.98 -18.04 -14.87
C LYS A 176 -14.16 -18.00 -16.17
N ARG A 177 -14.15 -16.87 -16.88
CA ARG A 177 -13.41 -16.66 -18.13
C ARG A 177 -12.11 -15.88 -17.94
N SER A 178 -11.64 -15.73 -16.70
CA SER A 178 -10.40 -14.99 -16.40
C SER A 178 -9.21 -15.51 -17.21
N GLU A 179 -9.08 -16.82 -17.39
CA GLU A 179 -8.01 -17.43 -18.20
C GLU A 179 -8.02 -16.98 -19.67
N ASP A 180 -9.21 -16.86 -20.27
CA ASP A 180 -9.34 -16.37 -21.65
C ASP A 180 -8.83 -14.92 -21.75
N TYR A 181 -9.11 -14.10 -20.74
CA TYR A 181 -8.64 -12.72 -20.69
C TYR A 181 -7.13 -12.63 -20.45
N PHE A 182 -6.57 -13.44 -19.54
CA PHE A 182 -5.12 -13.48 -19.29
C PHE A 182 -4.32 -13.86 -20.54
N LYS A 183 -4.79 -14.83 -21.32
CA LYS A 183 -4.14 -15.24 -22.58
C LYS A 183 -4.17 -14.17 -23.68
N GLN A 184 -5.05 -13.18 -23.57
CA GLN A 184 -5.12 -12.06 -24.52
C GLN A 184 -4.15 -10.93 -24.13
N PHE A 185 -3.74 -10.84 -22.86
CA PHE A 185 -2.81 -9.81 -22.43
C PHE A 185 -1.38 -10.19 -22.82
N LYS A 186 -0.79 -9.36 -23.70
CA LYS A 186 0.59 -9.48 -24.16
C LYS A 186 1.32 -8.15 -24.00
N ARG A 187 1.13 -7.49 -22.85
CA ARG A 187 1.61 -6.12 -22.66
C ARG A 187 3.02 -6.08 -22.14
N THR A 188 3.44 -7.11 -21.39
CA THR A 188 4.76 -7.13 -20.73
C THR A 188 5.51 -8.44 -20.89
N LYS A 189 6.84 -8.31 -20.81
CA LYS A 189 7.80 -9.41 -20.77
C LYS A 189 8.76 -9.21 -19.60
N LEU A 190 8.77 -10.17 -18.69
CA LEU A 190 9.70 -10.24 -17.57
C LEU A 190 10.98 -10.97 -18.01
N ILE A 191 12.11 -10.28 -17.95
CA ILE A 191 13.45 -10.81 -18.21
C ILE A 191 14.16 -11.01 -16.87
N ILE A 192 14.50 -12.24 -16.56
CA ILE A 192 15.05 -12.66 -15.27
C ILE A 192 16.56 -12.79 -15.39
N LYS A 193 17.32 -11.97 -14.66
CA LYS A 193 18.78 -12.12 -14.58
C LYS A 193 19.11 -13.24 -13.60
N LYS A 194 19.74 -14.31 -14.11
CA LYS A 194 20.06 -15.52 -13.34
C LYS A 194 21.05 -15.28 -12.21
N GLU A 195 22.11 -14.53 -12.51
CA GLU A 195 23.17 -14.26 -11.56
C GLU A 195 22.86 -12.99 -10.77
N PRO A 196 22.97 -13.03 -9.43
CA PRO A 196 22.92 -11.82 -8.62
C PRO A 196 24.01 -10.84 -9.06
N MET A 197 23.68 -9.56 -9.03
CA MET A 197 24.62 -8.48 -9.32
C MET A 197 25.06 -7.84 -8.01
N ASP A 198 26.36 -7.63 -7.85
CA ASP A 198 26.80 -6.70 -6.81
C ASP A 198 26.32 -5.27 -7.12
N LYS A 199 26.41 -4.39 -6.12
CA LYS A 199 25.95 -3.01 -6.27
C LYS A 199 26.56 -2.26 -7.46
N GLY A 200 27.86 -2.42 -7.70
CA GLY A 200 28.55 -1.73 -8.80
C GLY A 200 28.10 -2.28 -10.16
N GLN A 201 28.01 -3.60 -10.28
CA GLN A 201 27.49 -4.27 -11.48
C GLN A 201 26.05 -3.85 -11.79
N PHE A 202 25.22 -3.72 -10.75
CA PHE A 202 23.84 -3.27 -10.93
C PHE A 202 23.77 -1.81 -11.42
N PHE A 203 24.62 -0.92 -10.91
CA PHE A 203 24.66 0.47 -11.36
C PHE A 203 25.11 0.56 -12.83
N GLU A 204 26.15 -0.17 -13.21
CA GLU A 204 26.60 -0.26 -14.60
C GLU A 204 25.49 -0.80 -15.51
N PHE A 205 24.81 -1.87 -15.09
CA PHE A 205 23.66 -2.42 -15.82
C PHE A 205 22.54 -1.39 -16.03
N VAL A 206 22.18 -0.63 -15.00
CA VAL A 206 21.16 0.43 -15.12
C VAL A 206 21.62 1.53 -16.08
N SER A 207 22.88 1.97 -15.98
CA SER A 207 23.46 2.98 -16.88
C SER A 207 23.41 2.52 -18.34
N THR A 208 23.80 1.27 -18.63
CA THR A 208 23.72 0.70 -19.98
C THR A 208 22.28 0.70 -20.50
N ILE A 209 21.29 0.27 -19.71
CA ILE A 209 19.89 0.28 -20.14
C ILE A 209 19.40 1.70 -20.42
N ILE A 210 19.79 2.68 -19.60
CA ILE A 210 19.47 4.10 -19.80
C ILE A 210 20.04 4.58 -21.13
N GLU A 211 21.33 4.37 -21.38
CA GLU A 211 22.03 4.84 -22.58
C GLU A 211 21.52 4.19 -23.87
N GLU A 212 21.19 2.90 -23.84
CA GLU A 212 20.67 2.16 -25.00
C GLU A 212 19.22 2.53 -25.33
N ASN A 213 18.48 3.14 -24.40
CA ASN A 213 17.04 3.39 -24.52
C ASN A 213 16.68 4.86 -24.24
N ARG A 214 17.38 5.81 -24.88
CA ARG A 214 17.17 7.27 -24.69
C ARG A 214 15.76 7.74 -25.04
N ASP A 215 15.04 7.02 -25.91
CA ASP A 215 13.66 7.34 -26.31
C ASP A 215 12.59 6.73 -25.38
N LYS A 216 12.98 6.07 -24.28
CA LYS A 216 12.08 5.34 -23.39
C LYS A 216 11.91 5.98 -22.01
N ASN A 217 10.73 5.82 -21.44
CA ASN A 217 10.43 6.07 -20.03
C ASN A 217 10.89 4.87 -19.18
N ILE A 218 11.78 5.10 -18.23
CA ILE A 218 12.41 4.03 -17.44
C ILE A 218 12.04 4.21 -15.97
N LEU A 219 11.56 3.14 -15.34
CA LEU A 219 11.29 3.07 -13.91
C LEU A 219 12.20 2.05 -13.24
N ILE A 220 13.03 2.48 -12.30
CA ILE A 220 13.92 1.62 -11.53
C ILE A 220 13.38 1.54 -10.10
N ILE A 221 13.08 0.32 -9.64
CA ILE A 221 12.53 0.04 -8.32
C ILE A 221 13.51 -0.85 -7.56
N VAL A 222 14.10 -0.30 -6.49
CA VAL A 222 15.00 -1.05 -5.61
C VAL A 222 14.45 -1.14 -4.19
N ASN A 223 14.89 -2.15 -3.43
CA ASN A 223 14.21 -2.44 -2.19
C ASN A 223 14.50 -1.45 -1.04
N THR A 224 15.70 -0.88 -0.99
CA THR A 224 16.09 -0.01 0.13
C THR A 224 16.25 1.45 -0.30
N ILE A 225 15.85 2.36 0.58
CA ILE A 225 16.02 3.82 0.36
C ILE A 225 17.50 4.17 0.16
N LYS A 226 18.39 3.48 0.86
CA LYS A 226 19.83 3.70 0.73
C LYS A 226 20.31 3.39 -0.68
N LEU A 227 19.99 2.20 -1.19
CA LEU A 227 20.37 1.80 -2.55
C LEU A 227 19.74 2.70 -3.61
N SER A 228 18.49 3.13 -3.43
CA SER A 228 17.83 4.04 -4.38
C SER A 228 18.48 5.44 -4.38
N GLN A 229 18.90 5.95 -3.23
CA GLN A 229 19.63 7.24 -3.15
C GLN A 229 21.03 7.14 -3.75
N GLU A 230 21.76 6.07 -3.47
CA GLU A 230 23.08 5.82 -4.08
C GLU A 230 22.98 5.71 -5.60
N LEU A 231 22.01 4.95 -6.11
CA LEU A 231 21.76 4.86 -7.55
C LEU A 231 21.40 6.23 -8.14
N TYR A 232 20.47 6.96 -7.54
CA TYR A 232 20.04 8.27 -8.05
C TYR A 232 21.21 9.26 -8.19
N LYS A 233 22.12 9.27 -7.21
CA LYS A 233 23.34 10.08 -7.26
C LYS A 233 24.30 9.60 -8.35
N GLU A 234 24.47 8.29 -8.52
CA GLU A 234 25.33 7.73 -9.59
C GLU A 234 24.85 8.16 -10.97
N LEU A 235 23.53 8.21 -11.18
CA LEU A 235 22.95 8.65 -12.44
C LEU A 235 23.23 10.12 -12.77
N ASP A 236 23.65 10.96 -11.80
CA ASP A 236 24.05 12.35 -12.08
C ASP A 236 25.29 12.43 -12.97
N GLY A 237 26.12 11.38 -13.00
CA GLY A 237 27.29 11.29 -13.87
C GLY A 237 26.97 10.96 -15.34
N ILE A 238 25.72 10.61 -15.65
CA ILE A 238 25.30 10.23 -17.01
C ILE A 238 24.76 11.46 -17.75
N GLU A 239 25.29 11.71 -18.94
CA GLU A 239 24.79 12.75 -19.84
C GLU A 239 23.53 12.27 -20.58
N ASP A 240 22.38 12.62 -20.01
CA ASP A 240 21.04 12.27 -20.48
C ASP A 240 20.10 13.49 -20.36
N ASP A 241 19.28 13.72 -21.38
CA ASP A 241 18.38 14.88 -21.49
C ASP A 241 17.01 14.65 -20.83
N ARG A 242 16.73 13.43 -20.36
CA ARG A 242 15.47 13.09 -19.69
C ARG A 242 15.39 13.67 -18.30
N GLU A 243 14.17 14.00 -17.90
CA GLU A 243 13.88 14.40 -16.53
C GLU A 243 14.09 13.22 -15.58
N ARG A 244 14.98 13.40 -14.59
CA ARG A 244 15.21 12.42 -13.52
C ARG A 244 14.32 12.73 -12.33
N ILE A 245 13.57 11.73 -11.87
CA ILE A 245 12.62 11.88 -10.76
C ILE A 245 12.90 10.81 -9.71
N TYR A 246 13.00 11.23 -8.46
CA TYR A 246 13.15 10.32 -7.33
C TYR A 246 11.87 10.25 -6.49
N LEU A 247 11.44 9.03 -6.16
CA LEU A 247 10.26 8.76 -5.35
C LEU A 247 10.54 7.75 -4.24
N SER A 248 10.40 8.14 -2.97
CA SER A 248 10.40 7.17 -1.87
C SER A 248 9.67 7.70 -0.63
N THR A 249 9.56 6.87 0.40
CA THR A 249 9.01 7.28 1.71
C THR A 249 9.89 8.28 2.46
N SER A 250 11.14 8.52 2.02
CA SER A 250 12.03 9.56 2.59
C SER A 250 11.59 10.98 2.23
N ILE A 251 10.76 11.13 1.19
CA ILE A 251 10.22 12.42 0.75
C ILE A 251 8.88 12.65 1.45
N ILE A 252 8.64 13.88 1.92
CA ILE A 252 7.37 14.25 2.54
C ILE A 252 6.18 14.01 1.58
N PRO A 253 5.00 13.58 2.08
CA PRO A 253 3.85 13.31 1.23
C PRO A 253 3.43 14.46 0.29
N LYS A 254 3.53 15.72 0.73
CA LYS A 254 3.23 16.90 -0.10
C LYS A 254 4.04 16.92 -1.39
N GLU A 255 5.36 16.89 -1.25
CA GLU A 255 6.34 16.92 -2.34
C GLU A 255 6.23 15.69 -3.24
N ARG A 256 6.00 14.52 -2.65
CA ARG A 256 5.82 13.27 -3.39
C ARG A 256 4.61 13.32 -4.34
N LYS A 257 3.51 13.94 -3.91
CA LYS A 257 2.32 14.11 -4.75
C LYS A 257 2.63 14.95 -5.99
N ILE A 258 3.32 16.08 -5.80
CA ILE A 258 3.73 16.98 -6.89
C ILE A 258 4.57 16.21 -7.94
N ARG A 259 5.52 15.38 -7.50
CA ARG A 259 6.35 14.56 -8.41
C ARG A 259 5.58 13.48 -9.13
N ILE A 260 4.61 12.85 -8.47
CA ILE A 260 3.75 11.86 -9.12
C ILE A 260 2.90 12.54 -10.21
N ASP A 261 2.37 13.72 -9.93
CA ASP A 261 1.61 14.50 -10.90
C ASP A 261 2.51 14.94 -12.07
N SER A 262 3.76 15.35 -11.84
CA SER A 262 4.71 15.69 -12.91
C SER A 262 5.06 14.50 -13.81
N ILE A 263 5.12 13.28 -13.27
CA ILE A 263 5.32 12.05 -14.08
C ILE A 263 4.18 11.86 -15.09
N LYS A 264 2.94 12.24 -14.74
CA LYS A 264 1.78 12.10 -15.63
C LYS A 264 1.70 13.22 -16.66
N ASP A 265 1.92 14.46 -16.22
CA ASP A 265 1.54 15.65 -17.00
C ASP A 265 2.66 16.14 -17.95
N SER A 266 3.93 15.82 -17.68
CA SER A 266 5.05 16.27 -18.52
C SER A 266 5.23 15.40 -19.79
N PRO A 267 5.33 16.00 -20.99
CA PRO A 267 5.43 15.28 -22.26
C PRO A 267 6.83 14.68 -22.52
N GLY A 268 7.84 15.05 -21.73
CA GLY A 268 9.20 14.54 -21.87
C GLY A 268 9.35 13.09 -21.42
N LYS A 269 10.39 12.41 -21.93
CA LYS A 269 10.79 11.09 -21.45
C LYS A 269 11.47 11.22 -20.09
N LYS A 270 11.30 10.21 -19.23
CA LYS A 270 11.65 10.29 -17.81
C LYS A 270 12.42 9.07 -17.34
N ILE A 271 13.28 9.29 -16.37
CA ILE A 271 13.94 8.24 -15.58
C ILE A 271 13.45 8.39 -14.15
N VAL A 272 12.69 7.42 -13.67
CA VAL A 272 12.14 7.41 -12.32
C VAL A 272 12.91 6.40 -11.48
N VAL A 273 13.56 6.84 -10.41
CA VAL A 273 14.15 5.95 -9.40
C VAL A 273 13.24 5.92 -8.18
N SER A 274 12.83 4.73 -7.76
CA SER A 274 11.91 4.57 -6.65
C SER A 274 12.21 3.36 -5.77
N THR A 275 11.56 3.33 -4.61
CA THR A 275 11.39 2.12 -3.80
C THR A 275 10.02 1.48 -4.08
N GLN A 276 9.55 0.55 -3.25
CA GLN A 276 8.25 -0.14 -3.42
C GLN A 276 7.03 0.79 -3.39
N MET A 277 7.23 2.08 -3.11
CA MET A 277 6.18 3.08 -3.06
C MET A 277 5.32 3.18 -4.32
N VAL A 278 5.91 2.94 -5.50
CA VAL A 278 5.19 3.00 -6.79
C VAL A 278 4.35 1.75 -7.09
N GLU A 279 4.54 0.66 -6.33
CA GLU A 279 3.85 -0.63 -6.53
C GLU A 279 2.34 -0.51 -6.27
N ALA A 280 1.94 0.33 -5.30
CA ALA A 280 0.54 0.45 -4.88
C ALA A 280 0.03 1.90 -4.90
N GLY A 281 -1.01 2.15 -5.70
CA GLY A 281 -1.73 3.43 -5.70
C GLY A 281 -1.11 4.56 -6.49
N VAL A 282 -0.09 4.27 -7.30
CA VAL A 282 0.50 5.25 -8.21
C VAL A 282 0.20 4.84 -9.64
N ASP A 283 -0.46 5.73 -10.38
CA ASP A 283 -0.86 5.51 -11.76
C ASP A 283 0.25 6.03 -12.68
N ILE A 284 1.19 5.13 -12.99
CA ILE A 284 2.37 5.39 -13.83
C ILE A 284 2.39 4.35 -14.95
N ASP A 285 2.69 4.80 -16.17
CA ASP A 285 2.96 3.96 -17.34
C ASP A 285 4.39 4.21 -17.85
N MET A 286 5.15 3.13 -18.00
CA MET A 286 6.58 3.14 -18.33
C MET A 286 6.85 2.20 -19.51
N ASP A 287 7.95 2.46 -20.21
CA ASP A 287 8.41 1.63 -21.32
C ASP A 287 9.25 0.45 -20.79
N ILE A 288 10.13 0.74 -19.83
CA ILE A 288 11.03 -0.23 -19.19
C ILE A 288 10.91 -0.12 -17.67
N VAL A 289 10.84 -1.27 -17.00
CA VAL A 289 10.89 -1.37 -15.54
C VAL A 289 12.10 -2.22 -15.14
N ILE A 290 12.96 -1.72 -14.25
CA ILE A 290 14.04 -2.49 -13.64
C ILE A 290 13.67 -2.69 -12.16
N ARG A 291 13.52 -3.93 -11.72
CA ARG A 291 13.05 -4.28 -10.37
C ARG A 291 14.07 -5.17 -9.66
N ASP A 292 14.51 -4.75 -8.48
CA ASP A 292 15.25 -5.62 -7.55
C ASP A 292 14.35 -6.78 -7.09
N ILE A 293 14.90 -7.93 -6.68
CA ILE A 293 14.11 -9.11 -6.34
C ILE A 293 13.14 -8.84 -5.18
N ALA A 294 11.92 -9.35 -5.28
CA ALA A 294 10.85 -9.13 -4.31
C ALA A 294 9.91 -10.34 -4.29
N PRO A 295 8.96 -10.43 -3.33
CA PRO A 295 7.84 -11.35 -3.43
C PRO A 295 7.13 -11.24 -4.79
N LEU A 296 6.65 -12.37 -5.31
CA LEU A 296 6.13 -12.45 -6.68
C LEU A 296 4.95 -11.48 -6.92
N ASP A 297 4.11 -11.25 -5.92
CA ASP A 297 3.01 -10.29 -5.99
C ASP A 297 3.51 -8.84 -6.18
N SER A 298 4.57 -8.43 -5.47
CA SER A 298 5.27 -7.15 -5.69
C SER A 298 5.89 -7.04 -7.09
N ILE A 299 6.45 -8.14 -7.61
CA ILE A 299 7.00 -8.20 -8.98
C ILE A 299 5.86 -7.96 -9.99
N ASN A 300 4.72 -8.64 -9.85
CA ASN A 300 3.59 -8.46 -10.75
C ASN A 300 3.00 -7.04 -10.69
N GLN A 301 2.94 -6.43 -9.49
CA GLN A 301 2.49 -5.05 -9.33
C GLN A 301 3.41 -4.06 -10.05
N SER A 302 4.72 -4.30 -9.98
CA SER A 302 5.75 -3.53 -10.69
C SER A 302 5.65 -3.75 -12.21
N ALA A 303 5.51 -4.99 -12.64
CA ALA A 303 5.34 -5.34 -14.05
C ALA A 303 4.10 -4.68 -14.66
N GLY A 304 3.00 -4.58 -13.90
CA GLY A 304 1.80 -3.85 -14.31
C GLY A 304 1.97 -2.33 -14.47
N ARG A 305 3.17 -1.77 -14.27
CA ARG A 305 3.55 -0.39 -14.60
C ARG A 305 4.29 -0.28 -15.93
N ALA A 306 4.73 -1.38 -16.52
CA ALA A 306 5.25 -1.40 -17.89
C ALA A 306 4.09 -1.56 -18.87
N ASN A 307 4.00 -0.69 -19.88
CA ASN A 307 2.95 -0.69 -20.91
C ASN A 307 1.52 -0.87 -20.33
N ARG A 308 1.22 -0.11 -19.29
CA ARG A 308 -0.04 -0.17 -18.55
C ARG A 308 -1.24 0.22 -19.41
N GLU A 309 -1.06 1.14 -20.36
CA GLU A 309 -2.11 1.62 -21.26
C GLU A 309 -2.39 0.68 -22.44
N ASP A 310 -1.65 -0.41 -22.59
CA ASP A 310 -1.81 -1.39 -23.66
C ASP A 310 -1.66 -0.77 -25.06
N ARG A 311 -0.42 -0.38 -25.39
CA ARG A 311 -0.06 0.28 -26.66
C ARG A 311 -0.01 -0.69 -27.87
N GLY A 312 -0.84 -1.74 -27.86
CA GLY A 312 -0.96 -2.71 -28.96
C GLY A 312 0.22 -3.66 -29.06
N GLU A 313 0.96 -3.62 -30.18
CA GLU A 313 2.10 -4.52 -30.43
C GLU A 313 3.34 -4.18 -29.57
N TYR A 314 3.35 -3.02 -28.90
CA TYR A 314 4.43 -2.64 -28.01
C TYR A 314 4.47 -3.55 -26.78
N LEU A 315 5.66 -4.05 -26.44
CA LEU A 315 5.88 -4.92 -25.28
C LEU A 315 6.74 -4.17 -24.26
N GLY A 316 6.17 -3.90 -23.08
CA GLY A 316 6.89 -3.33 -21.95
C GLY A 316 7.89 -4.34 -21.39
N ILE A 317 9.13 -3.91 -21.18
CA ILE A 317 10.20 -4.78 -20.70
C ILE A 317 10.35 -4.62 -19.19
N VAL A 318 10.37 -5.74 -18.47
CA VAL A 318 10.59 -5.76 -17.02
C VAL A 318 11.85 -6.56 -16.72
N TYR A 319 12.93 -5.92 -16.30
CA TYR A 319 14.12 -6.60 -15.84
C TYR A 319 14.00 -6.92 -14.36
N LEU A 320 14.10 -8.20 -14.00
CA LEU A 320 14.21 -8.65 -12.62
C LEU A 320 15.68 -8.97 -12.31
N VAL A 321 16.23 -8.27 -11.32
CA VAL A 321 17.63 -8.39 -10.90
C VAL A 321 17.68 -8.67 -9.40
N GLU A 322 18.57 -9.54 -8.95
CA GLU A 322 18.87 -9.68 -7.52
C GLU A 322 20.11 -8.87 -7.18
N VAL A 323 19.96 -7.79 -6.40
CA VAL A 323 21.09 -6.93 -6.01
C VAL A 323 21.64 -7.35 -4.65
N VAL A 324 22.94 -7.60 -4.58
CA VAL A 324 23.64 -8.07 -3.37
C VAL A 324 24.76 -7.13 -2.92
N GLU A 325 25.02 -7.09 -1.62
CA GLU A 325 26.20 -6.45 -1.04
C GLU A 325 26.84 -7.42 -0.04
N LYS A 326 28.13 -7.73 -0.24
CA LYS A 326 28.89 -8.66 0.62
C LYS A 326 28.20 -10.03 0.81
N GLY A 327 27.60 -10.55 -0.27
CA GLY A 327 26.91 -11.86 -0.28
C GLY A 327 25.52 -11.86 0.33
N LYS A 328 24.95 -10.70 0.67
CA LYS A 328 23.58 -10.58 1.19
C LYS A 328 22.73 -9.74 0.26
N ALA A 329 21.54 -10.23 -0.10
CA ALA A 329 20.61 -9.49 -0.95
C ALA A 329 20.00 -8.29 -0.22
N PHE A 330 19.89 -7.14 -0.91
CA PHE A 330 19.24 -5.94 -0.37
C PHE A 330 17.76 -6.21 -0.03
N ALA A 331 17.11 -7.08 -0.79
CA ALA A 331 15.75 -7.54 -0.56
C ALA A 331 15.53 -8.11 0.86
N GLU A 332 16.53 -8.79 1.44
CA GLU A 332 16.41 -9.43 2.76
C GLU A 332 16.36 -8.45 3.94
N TYR A 333 16.76 -7.19 3.72
CA TYR A 333 16.60 -6.14 4.74
C TYR A 333 15.15 -5.68 4.86
N VAL A 334 14.36 -5.83 3.79
CA VAL A 334 12.95 -5.41 3.73
C VAL A 334 12.03 -6.60 3.94
N TYR A 335 12.23 -7.66 3.16
CA TYR A 335 11.48 -8.90 3.25
C TYR A 335 12.20 -9.86 4.19
N ARG A 336 12.01 -9.65 5.50
CA ARG A 336 12.64 -10.47 6.55
C ARG A 336 12.21 -11.93 6.51
N ASP A 337 11.04 -12.18 5.92
CA ASP A 337 10.54 -13.52 5.69
C ASP A 337 11.24 -14.19 4.50
N ARG A 338 12.17 -15.10 4.83
CA ARG A 338 12.93 -15.86 3.84
C ARG A 338 12.06 -16.76 2.97
N ILE A 339 10.85 -17.13 3.43
CA ILE A 339 9.93 -18.00 2.69
C ILE A 339 9.41 -17.29 1.44
N LEU A 340 9.07 -16.01 1.52
CA LEU A 340 8.53 -15.25 0.38
C LEU A 340 9.56 -15.12 -0.75
N LEU A 341 10.78 -14.69 -0.42
CA LEU A 341 11.87 -14.56 -1.41
C LEU A 341 12.34 -15.93 -1.90
N GLY A 342 12.46 -16.92 -1.00
CA GLY A 342 12.83 -18.29 -1.36
C GLY A 342 11.84 -18.92 -2.35
N SER A 343 10.54 -18.73 -2.13
CA SER A 343 9.50 -19.22 -3.03
C SER A 343 9.55 -18.52 -4.39
N THR A 344 9.81 -17.21 -4.40
CA THR A 344 9.98 -16.45 -5.65
C THR A 344 11.18 -17.00 -6.44
N ARG A 345 12.36 -17.13 -5.80
CA ARG A 345 13.55 -17.70 -6.44
C ARG A 345 13.30 -19.11 -6.97
N LYS A 346 12.61 -19.96 -6.21
CA LYS A 346 12.31 -21.34 -6.61
C LYS A 346 11.44 -21.39 -7.86
N VAL A 347 10.36 -20.61 -7.91
CA VAL A 347 9.44 -20.61 -9.05
C VAL A 347 10.11 -20.00 -10.29
N LEU A 348 11.03 -19.05 -10.13
CA LEU A 348 11.72 -18.39 -11.25
C LEU A 348 13.04 -19.05 -11.68
N LYS A 349 13.59 -20.00 -10.92
CA LYS A 349 14.96 -20.53 -11.07
C LYS A 349 15.38 -20.91 -12.50
N ASP A 350 14.50 -21.58 -13.24
CA ASP A 350 14.81 -22.13 -14.57
C ASP A 350 14.18 -21.31 -15.71
N ARG A 351 13.81 -20.05 -15.42
CA ARG A 351 13.16 -19.14 -16.38
C ARG A 351 14.09 -17.97 -16.67
N GLU A 352 14.34 -17.73 -17.93
CA GLU A 352 15.01 -16.52 -18.41
C GLU A 352 14.01 -15.43 -18.75
N GLU A 353 12.85 -15.83 -19.26
CA GLU A 353 11.82 -14.94 -19.74
C GLU A 353 10.44 -15.47 -19.37
N VAL A 354 9.54 -14.57 -19.04
CA VAL A 354 8.13 -14.87 -18.75
C VAL A 354 7.27 -13.82 -19.44
N LEU A 355 6.31 -14.27 -20.24
CA LEU A 355 5.31 -13.40 -20.84
C LEU A 355 4.12 -13.21 -19.89
N GLU A 356 3.41 -12.08 -20.02
CA GLU A 356 2.26 -11.78 -19.16
C GLU A 356 1.18 -12.89 -19.16
N GLU A 357 0.98 -13.58 -20.27
CA GLU A 357 0.04 -14.70 -20.40
C GLU A 357 0.36 -15.87 -19.44
N ASP A 358 1.62 -16.02 -19.03
CA ASP A 358 2.09 -17.06 -18.11
C ASP A 358 2.10 -16.62 -16.64
N TYR A 359 1.87 -15.33 -16.35
CA TYR A 359 1.92 -14.82 -14.96
C TYR A 359 0.97 -15.59 -14.05
N LYS A 360 -0.24 -15.93 -14.52
CA LYS A 360 -1.20 -16.70 -13.71
C LYS A 360 -0.61 -18.05 -13.27
N CYS A 361 -0.02 -18.80 -14.20
CA CYS A 361 0.58 -20.11 -13.92
C CYS A 361 1.69 -20.01 -12.86
N ILE A 362 2.56 -19.00 -13.00
CA ILE A 362 3.66 -18.75 -12.07
C ILE A 362 3.13 -18.36 -10.69
N ASN A 363 2.07 -17.55 -10.63
CA ASN A 363 1.43 -17.20 -9.37
C ASN A 363 0.79 -18.40 -8.66
N ASP A 364 0.13 -19.28 -9.40
CA ASP A 364 -0.45 -20.50 -8.85
C ASP A 364 0.66 -21.40 -8.27
N MET A 365 1.79 -21.55 -8.98
CA MET A 365 2.97 -22.28 -8.47
C MET A 365 3.55 -21.64 -7.19
N TYR A 366 3.61 -20.30 -7.16
CA TYR A 366 4.10 -19.56 -6.00
C TYR A 366 3.22 -19.74 -4.76
N PHE A 367 1.90 -19.62 -4.90
CA PHE A 367 1.00 -19.82 -3.77
C PHE A 367 0.94 -21.28 -3.31
N GLN A 368 1.10 -22.25 -4.22
CA GLN A 368 1.26 -23.66 -3.85
C GLN A 368 2.53 -23.89 -3.04
N GLU A 369 3.65 -23.28 -3.44
CA GLU A 369 4.90 -23.35 -2.68
C GLU A 369 4.71 -22.77 -1.28
N LEU A 370 4.17 -21.54 -1.17
CA LEU A 370 3.87 -20.92 0.12
C LEU A 370 2.96 -21.80 0.97
N SER A 371 1.92 -22.38 0.36
CA SER A 371 0.99 -23.25 1.07
C SER A 371 1.64 -24.54 1.56
N SER A 372 2.63 -25.07 0.85
CA SER A 372 3.39 -26.25 1.28
C SER A 372 4.36 -25.94 2.44
N LEU A 373 4.81 -24.69 2.53
CA LEU A 373 5.72 -24.20 3.56
C LEU A 373 4.98 -23.57 4.76
N LEU A 374 3.65 -23.51 4.73
CA LEU A 374 2.82 -22.99 5.82
C LEU A 374 3.04 -23.81 7.10
N SER A 375 3.89 -23.28 8.00
CA SER A 375 3.74 -23.59 9.41
C SER A 375 2.45 -22.92 9.90
N ASN A 376 1.48 -23.75 10.29
CA ASN A 376 0.23 -23.28 10.87
C ASN A 376 0.40 -22.81 12.32
N ASP A 377 1.62 -22.72 12.86
CA ASP A 377 1.86 -22.49 14.29
C ASP A 377 1.31 -21.13 14.76
N LYS A 378 1.49 -20.05 13.97
CA LYS A 378 0.92 -18.74 14.31
C LYS A 378 -0.61 -18.75 14.31
N SER A 379 -1.23 -19.29 13.25
CA SER A 379 -2.69 -19.37 13.17
C SER A 379 -3.27 -20.28 14.26
N LYS A 380 -2.65 -21.44 14.54
CA LYS A 380 -3.03 -22.32 15.66
C LYS A 380 -2.91 -21.60 17.00
N LYS A 381 -1.83 -20.86 17.23
CA LYS A 381 -1.67 -20.12 18.47
C LYS A 381 -2.73 -19.04 18.64
N LEU A 382 -3.08 -18.31 17.57
CA LEU A 382 -4.20 -17.37 17.61
C LEU A 382 -5.53 -18.07 17.86
N GLU A 383 -5.79 -19.22 17.25
CA GLU A 383 -7.00 -20.03 17.50
C GLU A 383 -7.09 -20.46 18.98
N GLU A 384 -5.99 -20.91 19.57
CA GLU A 384 -5.94 -21.25 21.00
C GLU A 384 -6.27 -20.04 21.88
N LEU A 385 -5.62 -18.90 21.63
CA LEU A 385 -5.87 -17.68 22.41
C LEU A 385 -7.33 -17.22 22.32
N ILE A 386 -7.93 -17.28 21.13
CA ILE A 386 -9.35 -16.98 20.94
C ILE A 386 -10.24 -17.97 21.72
N GLN A 387 -9.90 -19.26 21.74
CA GLN A 387 -10.66 -20.26 22.51
C GLN A 387 -10.61 -20.02 24.01
N PHE A 388 -9.49 -19.51 24.52
CA PHE A 388 -9.31 -19.12 25.92
C PHE A 388 -9.77 -17.68 26.23
N LEU A 389 -10.28 -16.94 25.23
CA LEU A 389 -10.72 -15.55 25.35
C LEU A 389 -9.60 -14.56 25.73
N GLU A 390 -8.34 -14.90 25.41
CA GLU A 390 -7.14 -14.08 25.68
C GLU A 390 -6.95 -12.97 24.62
N PHE A 391 -7.95 -12.09 24.48
CA PHE A 391 -8.01 -11.11 23.38
C PHE A 391 -6.91 -10.05 23.44
N GLU A 392 -6.33 -9.78 24.60
CA GLU A 392 -5.15 -8.92 24.72
C GLU A 392 -3.96 -9.51 23.96
N GLU A 393 -3.65 -10.79 24.20
CA GLU A 393 -2.58 -11.48 23.47
C GLU A 393 -2.90 -11.67 21.97
N VAL A 394 -4.18 -11.87 21.61
CA VAL A 394 -4.61 -11.93 20.20
C VAL A 394 -4.27 -10.63 19.50
N ALA A 395 -4.61 -9.49 20.10
CA ALA A 395 -4.34 -8.16 19.56
C ALA A 395 -2.85 -7.89 19.41
N GLU A 396 -2.02 -8.40 20.32
CA GLU A 396 -0.57 -8.28 20.22
C GLU A 396 0.05 -9.17 19.15
N LYS A 397 -0.49 -10.37 18.93
CA LYS A 397 0.08 -11.36 17.98
C LYS A 397 -0.45 -11.23 16.54
N PHE A 398 -1.64 -10.67 16.36
CA PHE A 398 -2.19 -10.37 15.04
C PHE A 398 -1.69 -9.00 14.56
N GLU A 399 -0.56 -9.01 13.86
CA GLU A 399 0.05 -7.81 13.29
C GLU A 399 0.05 -7.91 11.76
N LEU A 400 -0.96 -7.29 11.13
CA LEU A 400 -1.02 -7.20 9.67
C LEU A 400 0.12 -6.33 9.11
N ILE A 401 0.47 -5.27 9.84
CA ILE A 401 1.62 -4.40 9.57
C ILE A 401 2.65 -4.68 10.65
N GLU A 402 3.82 -5.19 10.25
CA GLU A 402 4.88 -5.50 11.21
C GLU A 402 5.40 -4.21 11.86
N LYS A 403 5.56 -4.25 13.19
CA LYS A 403 6.13 -3.12 13.94
C LYS A 403 7.57 -2.89 13.47
N GLN A 404 7.82 -1.69 12.95
CA GLN A 404 9.15 -1.23 12.59
C GLN A 404 9.62 -0.25 13.67
N ASP A 405 10.90 -0.35 14.04
CA ASP A 405 11.54 0.59 14.95
C ASP A 405 11.81 1.92 14.23
N LYS A 406 10.73 2.63 13.92
CA LYS A 406 10.71 3.91 13.22
C LYS A 406 10.10 4.98 14.09
N VAL A 407 10.68 6.16 14.02
CA VAL A 407 10.21 7.39 14.64
C VAL A 407 9.54 8.25 13.58
N THR A 408 8.45 8.89 13.98
CA THR A 408 7.74 9.88 13.17
C THR A 408 8.48 11.21 13.22
N VAL A 409 8.82 11.76 12.05
CA VAL A 409 9.60 13.00 11.91
C VAL A 409 8.79 14.03 11.14
N PHE A 410 8.58 15.20 11.71
CA PHE A 410 8.03 16.36 11.02
C PHE A 410 9.16 17.18 10.37
N VAL A 411 8.98 17.52 9.10
CA VAL A 411 9.97 18.25 8.29
C VAL A 411 9.45 19.64 7.97
N GLU A 412 10.12 20.68 8.47
CA GLU A 412 9.78 22.10 8.23
C GLU A 412 10.18 22.53 6.81
N ALA A 413 9.58 21.92 5.78
CA ALA A 413 10.01 22.06 4.39
C ALA A 413 9.67 23.40 3.72
N ASP A 414 8.59 24.07 4.16
CA ASP A 414 8.11 25.33 3.58
C ASP A 414 7.40 26.20 4.64
N GLU A 415 6.90 27.38 4.24
CA GLU A 415 6.23 28.32 5.15
C GLU A 415 4.92 27.76 5.74
N GLU A 416 4.23 26.90 4.99
CA GLU A 416 3.01 26.25 5.47
C GLU A 416 3.34 25.22 6.55
N ALA A 417 4.44 24.48 6.42
CA ALA A 417 4.95 23.57 7.44
C ALA A 417 5.22 24.29 8.76
N ILE A 418 5.83 25.49 8.71
CA ILE A 418 6.08 26.34 9.89
C ILE A 418 4.77 26.66 10.60
N LYS A 419 3.77 27.11 9.83
CA LYS A 419 2.45 27.47 10.37
C LYS A 419 1.77 26.27 11.04
N VAL A 420 1.73 25.14 10.36
CA VAL A 420 1.10 23.91 10.86
C VAL A 420 1.79 23.38 12.12
N TRP A 421 3.12 23.47 12.18
CA TRP A 421 3.89 23.09 13.36
C TRP A 421 3.62 24.00 14.57
N ASN A 422 3.52 25.32 14.35
CA ASN A 422 3.16 26.27 15.40
C ASN A 422 1.75 26.03 15.94
N GLU A 423 0.78 25.78 15.06
CA GLU A 423 -0.58 25.38 15.45
C GLU A 423 -0.56 24.08 16.28
N TYR A 424 0.23 23.07 15.87
CA TYR A 424 0.39 21.83 16.63
C TYR A 424 0.93 22.09 18.05
N LYS A 425 1.98 22.91 18.20
CA LYS A 425 2.54 23.27 19.52
C LYS A 425 1.52 24.01 20.39
N GLU A 426 0.85 25.01 19.85
CA GLU A 426 -0.19 25.76 20.56
C GLU A 426 -1.29 24.82 21.07
N TYR A 427 -1.72 23.87 20.23
CA TYR A 427 -2.79 22.95 20.59
C TYR A 427 -2.37 21.93 21.64
N GLN A 428 -1.10 21.51 21.69
CA GLN A 428 -0.59 20.60 22.72
C GLN A 428 -0.71 21.19 24.14
N GLU A 429 -0.55 22.51 24.28
CA GLU A 429 -0.66 23.24 25.55
C GLU A 429 -2.10 23.36 26.07
N ILE A 430 -3.11 23.02 25.27
CA ILE A 430 -4.51 23.04 25.69
C ILE A 430 -4.74 21.96 26.76
N LYS A 431 -5.06 22.39 27.99
CA LYS A 431 -5.33 21.50 29.14
C LYS A 431 -6.57 20.64 28.96
N ASP A 432 -7.62 21.20 28.34
CA ASP A 432 -8.85 20.47 28.06
C ASP A 432 -8.61 19.42 26.98
N VAL A 433 -8.66 18.14 27.38
CA VAL A 433 -8.35 17.00 26.50
C VAL A 433 -9.26 16.96 25.28
N PHE A 434 -10.54 17.32 25.43
CA PHE A 434 -11.52 17.28 24.33
C PHE A 434 -11.26 18.41 23.33
N LYS A 435 -11.05 19.63 23.83
CA LYS A 435 -10.72 20.79 22.98
C LYS A 435 -9.39 20.58 22.25
N ARG A 436 -8.36 20.10 22.96
CA ARG A 436 -7.06 19.75 22.39
C ARG A 436 -7.22 18.75 21.25
N ARG A 437 -7.91 17.65 21.53
CA ARG A 437 -8.15 16.58 20.55
C ARG A 437 -8.89 17.10 19.32
N ASN A 438 -9.94 17.90 19.49
CA ASN A 438 -10.70 18.44 18.36
C ASN A 438 -9.86 19.42 17.51
N LYS A 439 -9.02 20.25 18.14
CA LYS A 439 -8.10 21.14 17.42
C LYS A 439 -7.02 20.38 16.66
N LEU A 440 -6.41 19.36 17.27
CA LEU A 440 -5.41 18.51 16.62
C LEU A 440 -5.99 17.74 15.42
N GLU A 441 -7.23 17.26 15.50
CA GLU A 441 -7.89 16.58 14.37
C GLU A 441 -8.11 17.52 13.17
N LYS A 442 -8.34 18.83 13.41
CA LYS A 442 -8.53 19.81 12.33
C LYS A 442 -7.27 20.05 11.50
N ILE A 443 -6.10 20.00 12.12
CA ILE A 443 -4.81 20.19 11.42
C ILE A 443 -4.18 18.88 10.96
N LYS A 444 -4.75 17.74 11.36
CA LYS A 444 -4.15 16.41 11.17
C LYS A 444 -3.78 16.13 9.72
N GLY A 445 -4.69 16.39 8.79
CA GLY A 445 -4.44 16.20 7.36
C GLY A 445 -3.20 16.95 6.88
N ASN A 446 -3.16 18.26 7.14
CA ASN A 446 -2.04 19.14 6.76
C ASN A 446 -0.75 18.75 7.49
N PHE A 447 -0.83 18.44 8.78
CA PHE A 447 0.31 18.04 9.60
C PHE A 447 1.02 16.81 9.02
N TYR A 448 0.26 15.77 8.69
CA TYR A 448 0.85 14.54 8.15
C TYR A 448 1.36 14.67 6.70
N GLN A 449 1.09 15.78 6.00
CA GLN A 449 1.72 16.05 4.69
C GLN A 449 3.21 16.36 4.77
N TYR A 450 3.71 16.71 5.96
CA TYR A 450 5.11 17.04 6.25
C TYR A 450 5.81 15.98 7.10
N VAL A 451 5.16 14.83 7.29
CA VAL A 451 5.64 13.78 8.18
C VAL A 451 6.19 12.60 7.39
N ILE A 452 7.38 12.15 7.80
CA ILE A 452 8.02 10.93 7.31
C ILE A 452 8.32 9.98 8.47
N SER A 453 8.65 8.72 8.17
CA SER A 453 9.05 7.72 9.16
C SER A 453 10.49 7.28 8.93
N VAL A 454 11.33 7.48 9.93
CA VAL A 454 12.78 7.22 9.89
C VAL A 454 13.15 6.18 10.93
N TYR A 455 14.08 5.28 10.65
CA TYR A 455 14.50 4.26 11.63
C TYR A 455 15.14 4.89 12.87
N LYS A 456 14.78 4.40 14.05
CA LYS A 456 15.21 4.95 15.36
C LYS A 456 16.73 4.97 15.50
N ASN A 457 17.42 3.98 14.93
CA ASN A 457 18.89 3.88 14.92
C ASN A 457 19.60 5.04 14.16
N LYS A 458 18.87 5.95 13.52
CA LYS A 458 19.42 7.16 12.89
C LYS A 458 19.44 8.37 13.83
N PHE A 459 18.89 8.24 15.03
CA PHE A 459 18.90 9.28 16.05
C PHE A 459 19.89 8.94 17.16
N LYS A 460 20.59 9.97 17.66
CA LYS A 460 21.53 9.84 18.80
C LYS A 460 20.80 9.74 20.13
N ASP A 461 19.69 10.43 20.25
CA ASP A 461 18.92 10.54 21.48
C ASP A 461 17.74 9.55 21.50
N ASP A 462 17.37 9.10 22.70
CA ASP A 462 16.23 8.21 22.89
C ASP A 462 14.92 9.01 22.77
N ILE A 463 14.38 9.05 21.55
CA ILE A 463 13.11 9.73 21.26
C ILE A 463 11.98 8.83 21.76
N ASN A 464 11.53 9.07 22.99
CA ASN A 464 10.39 8.38 23.56
C ASN A 464 9.11 9.20 23.36
N GLY A 465 8.25 8.74 22.45
CA GLY A 465 6.85 9.17 22.31
C GLY A 465 6.60 10.54 21.69
N SER A 466 7.61 11.40 21.53
CA SER A 466 7.48 12.68 20.84
C SER A 466 7.76 12.57 19.34
N ILE A 467 7.08 13.41 18.56
CA ILE A 467 7.35 13.55 17.12
C ILE A 467 8.69 14.27 16.98
N ALA A 468 9.65 13.63 16.31
CA ALA A 468 10.93 14.25 15.99
C ALA A 468 10.72 15.43 15.03
N TYR A 469 11.59 16.43 15.09
CA TYR A 469 11.45 17.66 14.33
C TYR A 469 12.74 18.00 13.61
N ILE A 470 12.65 18.26 12.29
CA ILE A 470 13.74 18.82 11.50
C ILE A 470 13.39 20.27 11.18
N SER A 471 14.13 21.20 11.77
CA SER A 471 13.98 22.63 11.49
C SER A 471 14.57 23.01 10.13
N LYS A 472 14.21 24.19 9.62
CA LYS A 472 14.79 24.77 8.40
C LYS A 472 16.31 24.91 8.48
N SER A 473 16.87 25.16 9.66
CA SER A 473 18.32 25.23 9.85
C SER A 473 19.01 23.86 9.79
N GLN A 474 18.30 22.78 10.10
CA GLN A 474 18.80 21.40 10.05
C GLN A 474 18.52 20.71 8.70
N LEU A 475 17.60 21.24 7.88
CA LEU A 475 17.22 20.67 6.58
C LEU A 475 18.45 20.34 5.73
N ASN A 476 19.36 21.28 5.51
CA ASN A 476 20.52 21.08 4.63
C ASN A 476 21.42 19.89 5.02
N ASN A 477 21.37 19.45 6.28
CA ASN A 477 22.18 18.33 6.77
C ASN A 477 21.40 17.01 6.87
N ALA A 478 20.07 17.06 6.90
CA ALA A 478 19.22 15.90 7.19
C ALA A 478 18.22 15.57 6.06
N TYR A 479 17.96 16.50 5.15
CA TYR A 479 16.94 16.40 4.13
C TYR A 479 17.39 17.08 2.84
N ASP A 480 17.51 16.29 1.77
CA ASP A 480 17.83 16.76 0.44
C ASP A 480 16.54 17.01 -0.36
N HIS A 481 16.47 18.13 -1.07
CA HIS A 481 15.28 18.44 -1.85
C HIS A 481 15.04 17.45 -3.00
N ASN A 482 16.06 16.80 -3.56
CA ASN A 482 15.92 15.85 -4.65
C ASN A 482 15.59 14.44 -4.15
N PHE A 483 16.17 13.95 -3.05
CA PHE A 483 15.96 12.56 -2.61
C PHE A 483 15.46 12.37 -1.17
N GLY A 484 15.01 13.44 -0.54
CA GLY A 484 14.36 13.46 0.78
C GLY A 484 15.36 13.25 1.92
N TYR A 485 14.90 12.63 3.01
CA TYR A 485 15.73 12.35 4.18
C TYR A 485 17.02 11.61 3.82
N ILE A 486 18.17 12.18 4.21
CA ILE A 486 19.51 11.68 3.87
C ILE A 486 19.80 10.43 4.70
N THR A 487 20.14 9.31 4.06
CA THR A 487 20.35 8.04 4.78
C THR A 487 21.80 7.76 5.18
N ASP A 488 22.75 8.60 4.78
CA ASP A 488 24.20 8.42 5.04
C ASP A 488 24.54 8.50 6.54
N THR A 489 25.49 7.65 6.95
CA THR A 489 25.82 7.37 8.36
C THR A 489 26.34 8.54 9.18
N GLU A 490 26.79 9.62 8.53
CA GLU A 490 27.31 10.81 9.22
C GLU A 490 26.22 11.80 9.64
N SER A 491 25.02 11.70 9.05
CA SER A 491 23.88 12.58 9.35
C SER A 491 23.09 12.08 10.56
N THR A 492 23.75 11.91 11.71
CA THR A 492 23.02 11.64 12.96
C THR A 492 22.33 12.91 13.42
N ILE A 493 21.01 12.92 13.46
CA ILE A 493 20.27 14.05 14.03
C ILE A 493 20.49 14.07 15.55
N ILE A 494 20.94 15.21 16.05
CA ILE A 494 20.89 15.60 17.47
C ILE A 494 19.61 16.41 17.61
N LEU A 495 18.67 15.95 18.45
CA LEU A 495 17.38 16.61 18.64
C LEU A 495 17.41 17.63 19.78
#